data_AF-A0A6J5F8Y6-F1
#
_entry.id   AF-A0A6J5F8Y6-F1
#
_cell.length_a   1.000
_cell.length_b   1.000
_cell.length_c   1.000
_cell.angle_alpha   90.00
_cell.angle_beta   90.00
_cell.angle_gamma   90.00
#
_symmetry.space_group_name_H-M   'P 1'
#
loop_
_entity.id
_entity.type
_entity.pdbx_description
1 polymer ?
#
loop_
_entity_poly.entity_id
_entity_poly.type
_entity_poly.pdbx_seq_one_letter_code
_entity_poly.pdbx_strand_id
1 'polypeptide(L)'
;MTEKIVELIRRFSAMSSRSKEWDFLMPGPGRPQRWHEIEDEFRVLIIADPGAGKTFEAQTRARRIQERGRHAFFIRIEKIDATRP
;
A
#
# COMPACT_ATOMS: atom_id res chain seq x y z
N MET A 1 11.83 -27.17 8.52
CA MET A 1 10.85 -26.20 8.02
C MET A 1 11.27 -25.83 6.62
N THR A 2 10.48 -26.17 5.60
CA THR A 2 10.79 -25.87 4.19
C THR A 2 10.42 -24.42 3.90
N GLU A 3 11.40 -23.61 3.52
CA GLU A 3 11.17 -22.24 3.05
C GLU A 3 10.31 -22.30 1.78
N LYS A 4 9.11 -21.70 1.83
CA LYS A 4 8.28 -21.44 0.65
C LYS A 4 8.61 -20.04 0.15
N ILE A 5 9.35 -19.95 -0.94
CA ILE A 5 9.62 -18.69 -1.65
C ILE A 5 8.45 -18.40 -2.60
N VAL A 6 7.91 -17.19 -2.54
CA VAL A 6 6.84 -16.71 -3.43
C VAL A 6 7.45 -15.72 -4.41
N GLU A 7 7.52 -16.08 -5.69
CA GLU A 7 7.95 -15.15 -6.75
C GLU A 7 6.89 -14.07 -6.97
N LEU A 8 7.30 -12.81 -6.82
CA LEU A 8 6.47 -11.65 -7.16
C LEU A 8 6.69 -11.29 -8.63
N ILE A 9 5.85 -11.82 -9.52
CA ILE A 9 5.84 -11.42 -10.93
C ILE A 9 5.36 -9.96 -11.03
N ARG A 10 6.28 -8.99 -11.08
CA ARG A 10 5.97 -7.57 -11.32
C ARG A 10 6.87 -7.01 -12.41
N ARG A 11 6.27 -6.36 -13.41
CA ARG A 11 6.99 -5.61 -14.47
C ARG A 11 6.78 -4.12 -14.22
N PHE A 12 7.86 -3.35 -14.16
CA PHE A 12 7.81 -1.89 -14.08
C PHE A 12 7.98 -1.31 -15.48
N SER A 13 7.25 -0.24 -15.80
CA SER A 13 7.42 0.53 -17.03
C SER A 13 7.43 2.02 -16.70
N ALA A 14 8.19 2.79 -17.47
CA ALA A 14 8.26 4.25 -17.29
C ALA A 14 6.89 4.87 -17.61
N MET A 15 6.38 5.67 -16.68
CA MET A 15 5.09 6.34 -16.85
C MET A 15 5.18 7.47 -17.87
N SER A 16 4.15 7.60 -18.70
CA SER A 16 3.98 8.76 -19.58
C SER A 16 3.49 9.97 -18.78
N SER A 17 3.89 11.18 -19.16
CA SER A 17 3.58 12.42 -18.43
C SER A 17 2.13 12.92 -18.58
N ARG A 18 1.20 12.10 -19.07
CA ARG A 18 -0.21 12.50 -19.20
C ARG A 18 -0.90 12.44 -17.83
N SER A 19 -1.03 13.62 -17.23
CA SER A 19 -1.59 13.93 -15.91
C SER A 19 -3.03 13.46 -15.61
N LYS A 20 -3.67 12.65 -16.46
CA LYS A 20 -5.05 12.15 -16.29
C LYS A 20 -5.16 10.64 -16.03
N GLU A 21 -4.02 9.95 -15.90
CA GLU A 21 -3.99 8.48 -15.84
C GLU A 21 -4.50 7.90 -14.51
N TRP A 22 -4.58 8.73 -13.47
CA TRP A 22 -4.99 8.33 -12.12
C TRP A 22 -6.49 8.48 -11.83
N ASP A 23 -7.25 9.15 -12.70
CA ASP A 23 -8.70 9.32 -12.54
C ASP A 23 -9.42 7.96 -12.51
N PHE A 24 -8.90 6.94 -13.21
CA PHE A 24 -9.39 5.56 -13.14
C PHE A 24 -9.21 4.90 -11.77
N LEU A 25 -8.22 5.32 -10.98
CA LEU A 25 -7.96 4.76 -9.65
C LEU A 25 -8.82 5.40 -8.55
N MET A 26 -9.57 6.44 -8.88
CA MET A 26 -10.52 7.06 -7.97
C MET A 26 -11.93 6.54 -8.27
N PRO A 27 -12.70 6.06 -7.28
CA PRO A 27 -14.02 5.45 -7.50
C PRO A 27 -15.14 6.45 -7.86
N GLY A 28 -14.86 7.47 -8.69
CA GLY A 28 -15.77 8.57 -9.01
C GLY A 28 -15.80 9.66 -7.93
N PRO A 29 -16.78 10.60 -7.98
CA PRO A 29 -16.79 11.77 -7.11
C PRO A 29 -16.92 11.40 -5.62
N GLY A 30 -15.78 11.39 -4.93
CA GLY A 30 -15.50 12.26 -3.79
C GLY A 30 -16.27 12.06 -2.48
N ARG A 31 -16.67 10.83 -2.10
CA ARG A 31 -17.06 10.60 -0.70
C ARG A 31 -15.81 10.39 0.16
N PRO A 32 -15.63 11.13 1.27
CA PRO A 32 -14.56 10.85 2.21
C PRO A 32 -14.68 9.40 2.73
N GLN A 33 -13.63 8.60 2.56
CA GLN A 33 -13.55 7.25 3.13
C GLN A 33 -12.82 7.28 4.47
N ARG A 34 -13.34 6.55 5.44
CA ARG A 34 -12.73 6.33 6.75
C ARG A 34 -11.93 5.04 6.73
N TRP A 35 -10.94 4.96 7.61
CA TRP A 35 -10.03 3.81 7.68
C TRP A 35 -10.71 2.45 7.83
N HIS A 36 -11.84 2.34 8.54
CA HIS A 36 -12.53 1.06 8.69
C HIS A 36 -13.13 0.57 7.36
N GLU A 37 -13.59 1.48 6.51
CA GLU A 37 -14.10 1.14 5.17
C GLU A 37 -12.97 0.66 4.25
N ILE A 38 -11.77 1.21 4.43
CA ILE A 38 -10.56 0.86 3.67
C ILE A 38 -9.99 -0.49 4.14
N GLU A 39 -10.12 -0.83 5.43
CA GLU A 39 -9.59 -2.06 6.03
C GLU A 39 -10.29 -3.33 5.57
N ASP A 40 -11.51 -3.22 5.06
CA ASP A 40 -12.31 -4.33 4.54
C ASP A 40 -12.01 -4.61 3.05
N GLU A 41 -11.29 -3.72 2.38
CA GLU A 41 -10.91 -3.87 0.97
C GLU A 41 -9.74 -4.84 0.79
N PHE A 42 -9.80 -5.63 -0.29
CA PHE A 42 -8.76 -6.64 -0.57
C PHE A 42 -7.39 -6.02 -0.84
N ARG A 43 -7.34 -4.91 -1.59
CA ARG A 43 -6.13 -4.14 -1.92
C ARG A 43 -6.48 -2.68 -2.13
N VAL A 44 -5.69 -1.78 -1.55
CA VAL A 44 -5.91 -0.33 -1.66
C VAL A 44 -4.61 0.34 -2.06
N LEU A 45 -4.69 1.30 -2.99
CA LEU A 45 -3.62 2.23 -3.30
C LEU A 45 -3.96 3.60 -2.72
N ILE A 46 -3.11 4.10 -1.83
CA ILE A 46 -3.27 5.44 -1.22
C ILE A 46 -2.26 6.38 -1.86
N ILE A 47 -2.76 7.33 -2.65
CA ILE A 47 -1.96 8.39 -3.28
C ILE A 47 -2.18 9.69 -2.51
N ALA A 48 -1.10 10.40 -2.21
CA ALA A 48 -1.15 11.74 -1.63
C ALA A 48 0.17 12.47 -1.93
N ASP A 49 0.24 13.76 -1.61
CA ASP A 49 1.45 14.56 -1.80
C ASP A 49 2.59 14.18 -0.85
N PRO A 50 3.87 14.37 -1.25
CA PRO A 50 5.00 14.22 -0.34
C PRO A 50 4.78 14.99 0.98
N GLY A 51 5.12 14.36 2.12
CA GLY A 51 4.89 14.98 3.44
C GLY A 51 3.47 14.83 4.00
N ALA A 52 2.48 14.37 3.22
CA ALA A 52 1.09 14.20 3.68
C ALA A 52 0.87 13.08 4.75
N GLY A 53 1.93 12.50 5.31
CA GLY A 53 1.82 11.53 6.42
C GLY A 53 1.53 10.07 6.03
N LYS A 54 1.50 9.71 4.74
CA LYS A 54 1.23 8.32 4.26
C LYS A 54 1.98 7.23 5.03
N THR A 55 3.29 7.39 5.21
CA THR A 55 4.15 6.44 5.92
C THR A 55 3.77 6.32 7.40
N PHE A 56 3.49 7.45 8.05
CA PHE A 56 3.12 7.51 9.46
C PHE A 56 1.75 6.88 9.71
N GLU A 57 0.77 7.20 8.86
CA GLU A 57 -0.57 6.61 8.91
C GLU A 57 -0.51 5.09 8.69
N ALA A 58 0.22 4.61 7.69
CA ALA A 58 0.37 3.18 7.42
C ALA A 58 0.98 2.41 8.59
N GLN A 59 2.03 2.94 9.23
CA GLN A 59 2.61 2.36 10.45
C GLN A 59 1.61 2.35 11.61
N THR A 60 0.90 3.46 11.81
CA THR A 60 -0.12 3.60 12.85
C THR A 60 -1.26 2.60 12.64
N ARG A 61 -1.72 2.38 11.39
CA ARG A 61 -2.73 1.37 11.07
C ARG A 61 -2.24 -0.03 11.39
N ALA A 62 -1.03 -0.40 10.95
CA ALA A 62 -0.46 -1.72 11.25
C ALA A 62 -0.43 -1.98 12.77
N ARG A 63 0.02 -1.00 13.57
CA ARG A 63 0.01 -1.08 15.03
C ARG A 63 -1.40 -1.25 15.60
N ARG A 64 -2.37 -0.44 15.17
CA ARG A 64 -3.77 -0.53 15.66
C ARG A 64 -4.43 -1.87 15.31
N ILE A 65 -4.12 -2.44 14.15
CA ILE A 65 -4.63 -3.75 13.76
C ILE A 65 -4.03 -4.84 14.66
N GLN A 66 -2.72 -4.77 14.95
CA GLN A 66 -2.06 -5.65 15.91
C GLN A 66 -2.66 -5.53 17.33
N GLU A 67 -2.89 -4.31 17.81
CA GLU A 67 -3.52 -4.04 19.13
C GLU A 67 -4.94 -4.62 19.23
N ARG A 68 -5.64 -4.78 18.09
CA ARG A 68 -6.96 -5.45 17.99
C ARG A 68 -6.87 -6.98 17.89
N GLY A 69 -5.68 -7.56 18.05
CA GLY A 69 -5.46 -9.01 17.98
C GLY A 69 -5.44 -9.57 16.55
N ARG A 70 -5.36 -8.73 15.51
CA ARG A 70 -5.25 -9.16 14.11
C ARG A 70 -3.80 -9.08 13.64
N HIS A 71 -3.39 -10.00 12.78
CA HIS A 71 -2.05 -9.93 12.18
C HIS A 71 -1.97 -8.78 11.16
N ALA A 72 -0.98 -7.91 11.34
CA ALA A 72 -0.61 -6.87 10.38
C ALA A 72 0.89 -6.61 10.45
N PHE A 73 1.44 -6.08 9.37
CA PHE A 73 2.84 -5.65 9.29
C PHE A 73 2.96 -4.41 8.41
N PHE A 74 4.04 -3.67 8.59
CA PHE A 74 4.41 -2.55 7.74
C PHE A 74 5.75 -2.85 7.09
N ILE A 75 5.82 -2.70 5.77
CA ILE A 75 7.06 -2.89 4.99
C ILE A 75 7.35 -1.66 4.16
N ARG A 76 8.60 -1.20 4.21
CA ARG A 76 9.12 -0.17 3.31
C ARG A 76 9.64 -0.87 2.07
N ILE A 77 8.94 -0.73 0.95
CA ILE A 77 9.30 -1.40 -0.31
C ILE A 77 10.70 -1.01 -0.78
N GLU A 78 11.13 0.22 -0.50
CA GLU A 78 12.45 0.74 -0.80
C GLU A 78 13.57 0.12 0.06
N LYS A 79 13.21 -0.57 1.14
CA LYS A 79 14.13 -1.34 1.97
C LYS A 79 14.08 -2.84 1.69
N ILE A 80 13.22 -3.27 0.76
CA ILE A 80 13.24 -4.63 0.27
C ILE A 80 14.42 -4.72 -0.67
N ASP A 81 15.54 -5.16 -0.12
CA ASP A 81 16.77 -5.33 -0.86
C ASP A 81 16.64 -6.57 -1.75
N ALA A 82 16.96 -6.44 -3.04
CA ALA A 82 16.98 -7.56 -3.98
C ALA A 82 18.29 -8.36 -3.87
N THR A 83 18.94 -8.32 -2.71
CA THR A 83 20.23 -8.95 -2.44
C THR A 83 20.03 -10.44 -2.20
N ARG A 84 20.18 -11.17 -3.32
CA ARG A 84 20.43 -12.60 -3.47
C ARG A 84 21.20 -13.27 -2.31
N PRO A 85 20.90 -14.55 -2.05
CA PRO A 85 21.82 -15.66 -2.31
C PRO A 85 21.79 -16.11 -3.78
#